data_AF-A0A7I8E111-F1
#
_entry.id   AF-A0A7I8E111-F1
#
_cell.length_a   1.000
_cell.length_b   1.000
_cell.length_c   1.000
_cell.angle_alpha   90.00
_cell.angle_beta   90.00
_cell.angle_gamma   90.00
#
_symmetry.space_group_name_H-M   'P 1'
#
loop_
_entity.id
_entity.type
_entity.pdbx_description
1 polymer ?
#
loop_
_entity_poly.entity_id
_entity_poly.type
_entity_poly.pdbx_seq_one_letter_code
_entity_poly.pdbx_strand_id
1 'polypeptide(L)' 'MGYKIYNVALSKQNVSAGERLTISVDIITWDWLKKQMTWNSLKNKFKWSDLIG' A
#
# COMPACT_ATOMS: atom_id res chain seq x y z
N MET A 1 -2.19 -16.69 -1.97
CA MET A 1 -2.18 -15.39 -2.68
C MET A 1 -2.21 -14.30 -1.63
N GLY A 2 -1.06 -13.70 -1.32
CA GLY A 2 -0.96 -12.63 -0.32
C GLY A 2 -1.31 -11.28 -0.92
N TYR A 3 -1.90 -10.41 -0.11
CA TYR A 3 -2.07 -9.00 -0.41
C TYR A 3 -1.21 -8.19 0.57
N LYS A 4 -0.70 -7.05 0.14
CA LYS A 4 0.08 -6.16 1.00
C LYS A 4 -0.57 -4.78 1.07
N ILE A 5 -0.58 -4.22 2.27
CA ILE A 5 -0.91 -2.80 2.45
C ILE A 5 0.26 -1.99 1.91
N TYR A 6 -0.01 -1.19 0.89
CA TYR A 6 0.98 -0.36 0.21
C TYR A 6 1.07 1.02 0.83
N ASN A 7 -0.08 1.60 1.13
CA ASN A 7 -0.17 2.94 1.65
C ASN A 7 -1.35 3.04 2.61
N VAL A 8 -1.16 3.83 3.66
CA VAL A 8 -2.20 4.17 4.62
C VAL A 8 -2.23 5.68 4.73
N ALA A 9 -3.35 6.28 4.36
CA ALA A 9 -3.57 7.71 4.46
C ALA A 9 -4.66 8.00 5.49
N LEU A 10 -4.35 8.88 6.42
CA LEU A 10 -5.31 9.38 7.39
C LEU A 10 -5.95 10.66 6.84
N SER A 11 -7.26 10.81 6.98
CA SER A 11 -7.94 12.05 6.59
C SER A 11 -7.47 13.26 7.41
N LYS A 12 -6.95 13.02 8.63
CA LYS A 12 -6.22 14.00 9.44
C LYS A 12 -5.31 13.32 10.46
N GLN A 13 -4.32 14.07 10.94
CA GLN A 13 -3.32 13.56 11.88
C GLN A 13 -3.80 13.57 13.34
N ASN A 14 -4.60 14.56 13.75
CA ASN A 14 -5.07 14.73 15.12
C ASN A 14 -6.60 14.72 15.18
N VAL A 15 -7.18 13.93 16.08
CA VAL A 15 -8.64 13.75 16.27
C VAL A 15 -9.08 14.16 17.67
N SER A 16 -10.24 14.79 17.78
CA SER A 16 -10.86 15.08 19.08
C SER A 16 -11.62 13.86 19.62
N ALA A 17 -11.88 13.83 20.92
CA ALA A 17 -12.67 12.76 21.52
C ALA A 17 -14.08 12.72 20.91
N GLY A 18 -14.51 11.53 20.45
CA GLY A 18 -15.81 11.32 19.80
C GLY A 18 -15.85 11.66 18.31
N GLU A 19 -14.76 12.13 17.72
CA GLU A 19 -14.71 12.44 16.29
C GLU A 19 -14.42 11.20 15.43
N ARG A 20 -15.08 11.12 14.27
CA ARG A 20 -14.84 10.05 13.30
C ARG A 20 -13.64 10.38 12.43
N LEU A 21 -12.74 9.40 12.27
CA LEU A 21 -11.58 9.47 11.39
C LEU A 21 -11.76 8.49 10.23
N THR A 22 -11.47 8.94 9.01
CA THR A 22 -11.41 8.07 7.85
C THR A 22 -9.97 7.65 7.61
N ILE A 23 -9.75 6.34 7.49
CA ILE A 23 -8.47 5.74 7.14
C ILE A 23 -8.63 5.12 5.76
N SER A 24 -7.87 5.62 4.80
CA SER A 24 -7.81 5.07 3.44
C SER A 24 -6.62 4.13 3.36
N VAL A 25 -6.86 2.90 2.90
CA VAL A 25 -5.83 1.87 2.77
C VAL A 25 -5.77 1.42 1.32
N ASP A 26 -4.59 1.58 0.72
CA ASP A 26 -4.33 1.04 -0.62
C ASP A 26 -3.75 -0.36 -0.46
N ILE A 27 -4.48 -1.35 -0.98
CA ILE A 27 -4.05 -2.74 -1.01
C ILE A 27 -3.61 -3.08 -2.42
N ILE A 28 -2.41 -3.63 -2.55
CA ILE A 28 -1.90 -4.16 -3.82
C ILE A 28 -1.68 -5.66 -3.73
N THR A 29 -1.96 -6.32 -4.85
CA THR A 29 -1.69 -7.74 -5.05
C THR A 29 -0.60 -7.92 -6.08
N TRP A 30 0.05 -9.08 -6.04
CA TRP A 30 1.05 -9.45 -7.05
C TRP A 30 0.51 -9.46 -8.47
N ASP A 31 -0.75 -9.87 -8.66
CA ASP A 31 -1.38 -9.88 -9.97
C ASP A 31 -1.65 -8.48 -10.50
N TRP A 32 -1.94 -7.53 -9.62
CA TRP A 32 -2.05 -6.12 -10.00
C TRP A 32 -0.69 -5.55 -10.41
N LEU A 33 0.36 -5.79 -9.59
CA LEU A 33 1.72 -5.31 -9.87
C LEU A 33 2.24 -5.81 -11.22
N LYS A 34 2.03 -7.10 -11.53
CA LYS A 34 2.43 -7.71 -12.82
C LYS A 34 1.74 -7.06 -14.02
N LYS A 35 0.51 -6.54 -13.86
CA LYS A 35 -0.25 -5.89 -14.95
C LYS A 35 0.11 -4.43 -15.15
N GLN A 36 0.51 -3.74 -14.08
CA GLN A 36 0.67 -2.28 -14.08
C GLN A 36 2.13 -1.81 -14.15
N MET A 37 3.10 -2.70 -13.87
CA MET A 37 4.51 -2.31 -13.78
C MET A 37 5.42 -3.23 -14.59
N THR A 38 6.41 -2.64 -15.25
CA THR A 38 7.52 -3.39 -15.85
C THR A 38 8.49 -3.87 -14.77
N TRP A 39 9.27 -4.90 -15.09
CA TRP A 39 10.28 -5.43 -14.17
C TRP A 39 11.27 -4.36 -13.67
N ASN A 40 11.74 -3.47 -14.54
CA ASN A 40 12.65 -2.39 -14.16
C ASN A 40 12.02 -1.41 -13.17
N SER A 41 10.77 -1.00 -13.40
CA SER A 41 10.06 -0.10 -12.48
C SER A 41 9.83 -0.77 -11.12
N LEU A 42 9.52 -2.07 -11.12
CA LEU A 42 9.25 -2.82 -9.91
C LEU A 42 10.53 -3.00 -9.08
N LYS A 43 11.65 -3.36 -9.72
CA LYS A 43 12.97 -3.50 -9.09
C LYS A 43 13.48 -2.19 -8.48
N ASN A 44 13.24 -1.06 -9.13
CA ASN A 44 13.71 0.23 -8.65
C ASN A 44 12.85 0.80 -7.53
N LYS A 45 11.55 0.46 -7.51
CA LYS A 45 10.59 1.03 -6.56
C LYS A 45 10.45 0.21 -5.27
N PHE A 46 10.72 -1.09 -5.31
CA PHE A 46 10.52 -2.00 -4.18
C PHE A 46 11.77 -2.82 -3.89
N LYS A 47 12.12 -2.99 -2.61
CA LYS A 47 13.11 -4.01 -2.23
C LYS A 47 12.48 -5.38 -2.32
N TRP A 48 13.27 -6.37 -2.71
CA TRP A 48 12.77 -7.74 -2.88
C TRP A 48 12.20 -8.33 -1.58
N SER A 49 12.79 -7.97 -0.43
CA SER A 49 12.28 -8.31 0.91
C SER A 49 10.88 -7.77 1.18
N ASP A 50 10.52 -6.63 0.59
CA ASP A 50 9.21 -6.00 0.82
C ASP A 50 8.10 -6.69 0.04
N LEU A 51 8.45 -7.60 -0.86
CA LEU A 51 7.50 -8.22 -1.78
C LEU A 51 7.21 -9.69 -1.45
N ILE A 52 8.05 -10.30 -0.62
CA ILE A 52 7.97 -11.72 -0.22
C ILE A 52 7.52 -11.93 1.24
N GLY A 53 6.99 -10.88 1.87
CA GLY A 53 6.37 -10.93 3.20
C GLY A 53 4.91 -11.33 3.19
#